data_AF-A0A7S0XA63-F1
#
_entry.id   AF-A0A7S0XA63-F1
#
_cell.length_a   1.000
_cell.length_b   1.000
_cell.length_c   1.000
_cell.angle_alpha   90.00
_cell.angle_beta   90.00
_cell.angle_gamma   90.00
#
_symmetry.space_group_name_H-M   'P 1'
#
loop_
_entity.id
_entity.type
_entity.pdbx_description
1 polymer ?
#
loop_
_entity_poly.entity_id
_entity_poly.type
_entity_poly.pdbx_seq_one_letter_code
_entity_poly.pdbx_strand_id
1 'polypeptide(L)'
;MSALMTTSTPRVDPLHALKADPALAPFLSEDFDGTAYASEVLAGASVAAASTGLADGIAVLDRALKGEVHAHYDQLLAQLGGVGEADRVLAIVRGGVHSLRETMSQVREEMVEPHRAVASKTRQLENLTTTVDTLHRIIRMLKLIARLKEILGASSGGGGFPLDGGRQLSSTQPISGSGRQVGLTTGAATSDLAKAAKMLTDIRELAREGDGDLAGVDIIDRDARWITGAGRDIRARAAAALRAGMDAASQAEVGAALQVYYNLGELTAAVDSQVSALAAAAVDHVREALDPQRLSQAMGGAGGGGGGS
;
A
#
# COMPACT_ATOMS: atom_id res chain seq x y z
N MET A 1 -2.37 38.87 -51.82
CA MET A 1 -2.42 39.78 -52.99
C MET A 1 -3.77 40.45 -53.01
N SER A 2 -3.74 41.78 -52.92
CA SER A 2 -4.77 42.77 -53.25
C SER A 2 -6.13 42.68 -52.55
N ALA A 3 -6.20 43.43 -51.45
CA ALA A 3 -7.43 44.01 -50.94
C ALA A 3 -8.13 44.80 -52.06
N LEU A 4 -9.28 44.31 -52.51
CA LEU A 4 -10.22 45.09 -53.30
C LEU A 4 -10.89 46.08 -52.35
N MET A 5 -10.23 47.22 -52.14
CA MET A 5 -10.88 48.43 -51.64
C MET A 5 -11.92 48.82 -52.69
N THR A 6 -13.13 48.30 -52.55
CA THR A 6 -14.31 48.89 -53.20
C THR A 6 -14.49 50.26 -52.59
N THR A 7 -14.04 51.26 -53.35
CA THR A 7 -14.26 52.67 -53.08
C THR A 7 -15.76 52.92 -53.02
N SER A 8 -16.31 52.94 -51.80
CA SER A 8 -17.66 53.44 -51.54
C SER A 8 -17.64 54.94 -51.84
N THR A 9 -18.06 55.30 -53.05
CA THR A 9 -18.39 56.69 -53.40
C THR A 9 -19.43 57.20 -52.38
N PRO A 10 -19.29 58.42 -51.84
CA PRO A 10 -20.30 58.99 -50.95
C PRO A 10 -21.58 59.19 -51.77
N ARG A 11 -22.49 58.22 -51.71
CA ARG A 11 -23.78 58.28 -52.39
C ARG A 11 -24.63 59.30 -51.65
N VAL A 12 -25.11 60.27 -52.41
CA VAL A 12 -26.18 61.16 -51.97
C VAL A 12 -27.38 60.27 -51.69
N ASP A 13 -27.75 60.18 -50.43
CA ASP A 13 -28.89 59.40 -49.96
C ASP A 13 -30.14 59.85 -50.76
N PRO A 14 -30.77 58.99 -51.58
CA PRO A 14 -31.84 59.40 -52.48
C PRO A 14 -33.05 59.95 -51.70
N LEU A 15 -33.21 59.51 -50.46
CA LEU A 15 -34.18 60.05 -49.51
C LEU A 15 -33.89 61.50 -49.13
N HIS A 16 -32.62 61.93 -49.15
CA HIS A 16 -32.22 63.31 -48.90
C HIS A 16 -32.58 64.23 -50.06
N ALA A 17 -32.50 63.74 -51.30
CA ALA A 17 -32.97 64.46 -52.49
C ALA A 17 -34.49 64.58 -52.52
N LEU A 18 -35.21 63.54 -52.10
CA LEU A 18 -36.68 63.53 -51.97
C LEU A 18 -37.18 64.42 -50.82
N LYS A 19 -36.42 64.47 -49.71
CA LYS A 19 -36.70 65.35 -48.56
C LYS A 19 -36.51 66.84 -48.89
N ALA A 20 -35.68 67.15 -49.89
CA ALA A 20 -35.45 68.50 -50.36
C ALA A 20 -36.51 68.99 -51.37
N ASP A 21 -37.38 68.10 -51.88
CA ASP A 21 -38.44 68.47 -52.81
C ASP A 21 -39.64 69.07 -52.06
N PRO A 22 -39.96 70.37 -52.24
CA PRO A 22 -41.09 71.01 -51.57
C PRO A 22 -42.45 70.41 -51.93
N ALA A 23 -42.58 69.70 -53.07
CA ALA A 23 -43.81 69.03 -53.46
C ALA A 23 -44.04 67.72 -52.68
N LEU A 24 -42.96 67.10 -52.17
CA LEU A 24 -43.02 65.82 -51.43
C LEU A 24 -42.87 66.00 -49.91
N ALA A 25 -42.44 67.17 -49.46
CA ALA A 25 -42.28 67.51 -48.05
C ALA A 25 -43.53 67.28 -47.16
N PRO A 26 -44.78 67.56 -47.61
CA PRO A 26 -45.98 67.30 -46.80
C PRO A 26 -46.16 65.81 -46.48
N PHE A 27 -45.78 64.92 -47.40
CA PHE A 27 -45.91 63.46 -47.29
C PHE A 27 -44.88 62.82 -46.36
N LEU A 28 -43.85 63.56 -45.96
CA LEU A 28 -42.80 63.10 -45.04
C LEU A 28 -43.09 63.46 -43.58
N SER A 29 -44.21 64.15 -43.31
CA SER A 29 -44.66 64.47 -41.95
C SER A 29 -45.31 63.24 -41.29
N GLU A 30 -45.07 63.05 -39.99
CA GLU A 30 -45.63 61.90 -39.23
C GLU A 30 -47.16 61.98 -39.06
N ASP A 31 -47.74 63.17 -39.17
CA ASP A 31 -49.18 63.45 -39.02
C ASP A 31 -49.91 63.67 -40.37
N PHE A 32 -49.38 63.13 -41.47
CA PHE A 32 -49.94 63.35 -42.79
C PHE A 32 -51.40 62.81 -42.90
N ASP A 33 -52.34 63.72 -43.17
CA ASP A 33 -53.74 63.39 -43.45
C ASP A 33 -54.03 63.53 -44.96
N GLY A 34 -54.18 62.39 -45.62
CA GLY A 34 -54.48 62.32 -47.06
C GLY A 34 -55.84 62.93 -47.44
N THR A 35 -56.80 63.00 -46.51
CA THR A 35 -58.14 63.55 -46.78
C THR A 35 -58.16 65.08 -46.72
N ALA A 36 -57.41 65.67 -45.77
CA ALA A 36 -57.18 67.10 -45.69
C ALA A 36 -56.38 67.60 -46.91
N TYR A 37 -55.31 66.89 -47.28
CA TYR A 37 -54.49 67.20 -48.46
C TYR A 37 -55.31 67.14 -49.77
N ALA A 38 -56.13 66.10 -49.95
CA ALA A 38 -56.99 65.99 -51.12
C ALA A 38 -58.01 67.14 -51.20
N SER A 39 -58.55 67.57 -50.06
CA SER A 39 -59.52 68.67 -49.98
C SER A 39 -58.88 70.02 -50.32
N GLU A 40 -57.64 70.27 -49.89
CA GLU A 40 -56.86 71.47 -50.22
C GLU A 40 -56.52 71.54 -51.72
N VAL A 41 -56.10 70.41 -52.31
CA VAL A 41 -55.81 70.30 -53.76
C VAL A 41 -57.06 70.47 -54.62
N LEU A 42 -58.21 69.95 -54.16
CA LEU A 42 -59.50 70.12 -54.83
C LEU A 42 -60.00 71.58 -54.77
N ALA A 43 -59.72 72.30 -53.68
CA ALA A 43 -60.05 73.72 -53.53
C ALA A 43 -59.14 74.65 -54.36
N GLY A 44 -57.88 74.26 -54.61
CA GLY A 44 -56.87 75.02 -55.35
C GLY A 44 -56.94 74.97 -56.89
N ALA A 45 -57.98 74.34 -57.47
CA ALA A 45 -58.23 74.23 -58.92
C ALA A 45 -57.15 73.56 -59.78
N SER A 46 -56.18 72.82 -59.20
CA SER A 46 -55.07 72.20 -59.95
C SER A 46 -54.92 70.68 -59.73
N VAL A 47 -56.03 69.98 -59.53
CA VAL A 47 -56.11 68.53 -59.29
C VAL A 47 -55.28 67.70 -60.28
N ALA A 48 -55.32 68.06 -61.57
CA ALA A 48 -54.56 67.38 -62.60
C ALA A 48 -53.04 67.53 -62.40
N ALA A 49 -52.56 68.72 -62.05
CA ALA A 49 -51.14 68.98 -61.83
C ALA A 49 -50.61 68.27 -60.56
N ALA A 50 -51.41 68.24 -59.49
CA ALA A 50 -51.06 67.52 -58.26
C ALA A 50 -51.05 65.99 -58.47
N SER A 51 -52.00 65.46 -59.24
CA SER A 51 -52.03 64.03 -59.60
C SER A 51 -50.84 63.63 -60.48
N THR A 52 -50.45 64.48 -61.45
CA THR A 52 -49.27 64.23 -62.28
C THR A 52 -47.99 64.31 -61.45
N GLY A 53 -47.85 65.32 -60.57
CA GLY A 53 -46.70 65.46 -59.68
C GLY A 53 -46.57 64.30 -58.69
N LEU A 54 -47.68 63.79 -58.14
CA LEU A 54 -47.67 62.60 -57.27
C LEU A 54 -47.29 61.33 -58.06
N ALA A 55 -47.81 61.17 -59.28
CA ALA A 55 -47.45 60.04 -60.13
C ALA A 55 -45.96 60.06 -60.49
N ASP A 56 -45.41 61.24 -60.79
CA ASP A 56 -43.99 61.43 -61.07
C ASP A 56 -43.14 61.18 -59.81
N GLY A 57 -43.58 61.66 -58.64
CA GLY A 57 -42.91 61.41 -57.35
C GLY A 57 -42.88 59.92 -56.98
N ILE A 58 -43.99 59.20 -57.16
CA ILE A 58 -44.07 57.74 -56.97
C ILE A 58 -43.12 57.02 -57.94
N ALA A 59 -43.06 57.45 -59.20
CA ALA A 59 -42.15 56.84 -60.18
C ALA A 59 -40.67 57.09 -59.84
N VAL A 60 -40.34 58.24 -59.25
CA VAL A 60 -38.98 58.55 -58.77
C VAL A 60 -38.64 57.71 -57.53
N LEU A 61 -39.56 57.61 -56.56
CA LEU A 61 -39.41 56.75 -55.38
C LEU A 61 -39.24 55.28 -55.76
N ASP A 62 -40.06 54.77 -56.68
CA ASP A 62 -39.97 53.40 -57.18
C ASP A 62 -38.63 53.14 -57.88
N ARG A 63 -38.13 54.10 -58.67
CA ARG A 63 -36.81 54.01 -59.32
C ARG A 63 -35.66 54.04 -58.31
N ALA A 64 -35.75 54.91 -57.29
CA ALA A 64 -34.76 55.00 -56.23
C ALA A 64 -34.74 53.73 -55.36
N LEU A 65 -35.92 53.24 -54.98
CA LEU A 65 -36.07 52.01 -54.19
C LEU A 65 -35.57 50.80 -54.98
N LYS A 66 -35.91 50.68 -56.27
CA LYS A 66 -35.36 49.63 -57.14
C LYS A 66 -33.85 49.72 -57.30
N GLY A 67 -33.31 50.93 -57.44
CA GLY A 67 -31.87 51.17 -57.54
C GLY A 67 -31.11 50.80 -56.27
N GLU A 68 -31.67 51.12 -55.11
CA GLU A 68 -31.09 50.80 -53.81
C GLU A 68 -31.19 49.30 -53.49
N VAL A 69 -32.35 48.69 -53.78
CA VAL A 69 -32.54 47.24 -53.69
C VAL A 69 -31.57 46.50 -54.61
N HIS A 70 -31.39 46.95 -55.86
CA HIS A 70 -30.39 46.36 -56.76
C HIS A 70 -28.96 46.55 -56.24
N ALA A 71 -28.62 47.72 -55.71
CA ALA A 71 -27.29 48.01 -55.21
C ALA A 71 -26.91 47.12 -54.01
N HIS A 72 -27.87 46.76 -53.16
CA HIS A 72 -27.66 45.87 -52.02
C HIS A 72 -27.96 44.39 -52.30
N TYR A 73 -28.55 44.06 -53.45
CA TYR A 73 -28.93 42.69 -53.82
C TYR A 73 -27.73 41.74 -53.85
N ASP A 74 -26.63 42.17 -54.46
CA ASP A 74 -25.41 41.37 -54.56
C ASP A 74 -24.78 41.11 -53.17
N GLN A 75 -24.84 42.09 -52.29
CA GLN A 75 -24.34 41.96 -50.91
C GLN A 75 -25.23 41.02 -50.07
N LEU A 76 -26.55 41.15 -50.17
CA LEU A 76 -27.52 40.29 -49.49
C LEU A 76 -27.41 38.84 -49.98
N LEU A 77 -27.24 38.62 -51.28
CA LEU A 77 -27.01 37.29 -51.84
C LEU A 77 -25.68 36.69 -51.40
N ALA A 78 -24.60 37.48 -51.36
CA ALA A 78 -23.31 37.03 -50.86
C ALA A 78 -23.36 36.66 -49.37
N GLN A 79 -24.05 37.45 -48.54
CA GLN A 79 -24.26 37.17 -47.13
C GLN A 79 -25.12 35.92 -46.92
N LEU A 80 -26.19 35.73 -47.70
CA LEU A 80 -27.02 34.53 -47.66
C LEU A 80 -26.23 33.27 -48.08
N GLY A 81 -25.36 33.40 -49.09
CA GLY A 81 -24.44 32.35 -49.50
C GLY A 81 -23.44 31.97 -48.40
N GLY A 82 -22.87 32.96 -47.70
CA GLY A 82 -21.93 32.75 -46.59
C GLY A 82 -22.58 32.07 -45.38
N VAL A 83 -23.84 32.40 -45.06
CA VAL A 83 -24.59 31.70 -44.00
C VAL A 83 -24.83 30.24 -44.37
N GLY A 84 -25.18 29.95 -45.62
CA GLY A 84 -25.36 28.57 -46.10
C GLY A 84 -24.06 27.77 -46.10
N GLU A 85 -22.91 28.40 -46.39
CA GLU A 85 -21.60 27.75 -46.31
C GLU A 85 -21.19 27.47 -44.84
N ALA A 86 -21.45 28.42 -43.93
CA ALA A 86 -21.24 28.22 -42.51
C ALA A 86 -22.11 27.08 -41.95
N ASP A 87 -23.36 26.96 -42.38
CA ASP A 87 -24.24 25.85 -41.99
C ASP A 87 -23.73 24.48 -42.48
N ARG A 88 -23.17 24.41 -43.71
CA ARG A 88 -22.53 23.18 -44.20
C ARG A 88 -21.31 22.81 -43.36
N VAL A 89 -20.45 23.79 -43.03
CA VAL A 89 -19.28 23.56 -42.16
C VAL A 89 -19.73 23.11 -40.77
N LEU A 90 -20.75 23.73 -40.19
CA LEU A 90 -21.32 23.32 -38.91
C LEU A 90 -21.90 21.90 -38.95
N ALA A 91 -22.56 21.52 -40.05
CA ALA A 91 -23.06 20.16 -40.23
C ALA A 91 -21.91 19.14 -40.27
N ILE A 92 -20.83 19.44 -40.99
CA ILE A 92 -19.62 18.59 -41.06
C ILE A 92 -18.96 18.48 -39.68
N VAL A 93 -18.77 19.60 -38.97
CA VAL A 93 -18.18 19.62 -37.62
C VAL A 93 -19.06 18.84 -36.64
N ARG A 94 -20.39 19.01 -36.68
CA ARG A 94 -21.32 18.28 -35.82
C ARG A 94 -21.27 16.78 -36.10
N GLY A 95 -21.20 16.38 -37.37
CA GLY A 95 -21.01 14.99 -37.78
C GLY A 95 -19.68 14.43 -37.28
N GLY A 96 -18.58 15.16 -37.47
CA GLY A 96 -17.25 14.76 -36.99
C GLY A 96 -17.17 14.62 -35.47
N VAL A 97 -17.81 15.54 -34.72
CA VAL A 97 -17.92 15.44 -33.25
C VAL A 97 -18.74 14.21 -32.85
N HIS A 98 -19.81 13.89 -33.58
CA HIS A 98 -20.60 12.69 -33.30
C HIS A 98 -19.77 11.42 -33.53
N SER A 99 -19.08 11.31 -34.67
CA SER A 99 -18.19 10.18 -34.95
C SER A 99 -17.04 10.08 -33.94
N LEU A 100 -16.46 11.19 -33.50
CA LEU A 100 -15.42 11.18 -32.46
C LEU A 100 -15.96 10.70 -31.10
N ARG A 101 -17.20 11.07 -30.74
CA ARG A 101 -17.83 10.59 -29.51
C ARG A 101 -18.12 9.10 -29.57
N GLU A 102 -18.55 8.60 -30.73
CA GLU A 102 -18.79 7.19 -30.96
C GLU A 102 -17.47 6.39 -30.87
N THR A 103 -16.41 6.82 -31.55
CA THR A 103 -15.10 6.16 -31.49
C THR A 103 -14.50 6.23 -30.09
N MET A 104 -14.66 7.33 -29.36
CA MET A 104 -14.22 7.44 -27.96
C MET A 104 -15.00 6.50 -27.04
N SER A 105 -16.31 6.34 -27.26
CA SER A 105 -17.13 5.39 -26.50
C SER A 105 -16.65 3.96 -26.75
N GLN A 106 -16.40 3.62 -28.01
CA GLN A 106 -15.89 2.30 -28.40
C GLN A 106 -14.50 2.02 -27.82
N VAL A 107 -13.56 2.96 -27.94
CA VAL A 107 -12.22 2.84 -27.34
C VAL A 107 -12.31 2.70 -25.82
N ARG A 108 -13.19 3.45 -25.16
CA ARG A 108 -13.42 3.33 -23.72
C ARG A 108 -13.91 1.92 -23.37
N GLU A 109 -14.86 1.37 -24.11
CA GLU A 109 -15.36 0.00 -23.90
C GLU A 109 -14.25 -1.04 -24.14
N GLU A 110 -13.48 -0.89 -25.22
CA GLU A 110 -12.35 -1.75 -25.55
C GLU A 110 -11.21 -1.67 -24.53
N MET A 111 -11.04 -0.55 -23.82
CA MET A 111 -10.00 -0.39 -22.79
C MET A 111 -10.41 -0.86 -21.40
N VAL A 112 -11.70 -0.80 -21.07
CA VAL A 112 -12.20 -1.17 -19.74
C VAL A 112 -12.03 -2.66 -19.47
N GLU A 113 -12.34 -3.52 -20.45
CA GLU A 113 -12.21 -4.98 -20.29
C GLU A 113 -10.76 -5.44 -20.06
N PRO A 114 -9.75 -5.01 -20.85
CA PRO A 114 -8.35 -5.28 -20.57
C PRO A 114 -7.90 -4.78 -19.20
N HIS A 115 -8.30 -3.56 -18.80
CA HIS A 115 -7.92 -3.02 -17.50
C HIS A 115 -8.52 -3.86 -16.35
N ARG A 116 -9.78 -4.27 -16.49
CA ARG A 116 -10.44 -5.16 -15.52
C ARG A 116 -9.77 -6.54 -15.46
N ALA A 117 -9.42 -7.10 -16.62
CA ALA A 117 -8.71 -8.37 -16.71
C ALA A 117 -7.33 -8.28 -16.03
N VAL A 118 -6.55 -7.25 -16.32
CA VAL A 118 -5.25 -7.00 -15.69
C VAL A 118 -5.41 -6.83 -14.18
N ALA A 119 -6.34 -5.99 -13.71
CA ALA A 119 -6.56 -5.79 -12.27
C ALA A 119 -6.93 -7.11 -11.55
N SER A 120 -7.77 -7.94 -12.18
CA SER A 120 -8.12 -9.26 -11.62
C SER A 120 -6.90 -10.19 -11.55
N LYS A 121 -6.04 -10.18 -12.57
CA LYS A 121 -4.82 -11.00 -12.62
C LYS A 121 -3.76 -10.49 -11.65
N THR A 122 -3.60 -9.19 -11.48
CA THR A 122 -2.74 -8.59 -10.46
C THR A 122 -3.17 -9.01 -9.07
N ARG A 123 -4.48 -8.97 -8.77
CA ARG A 123 -4.99 -9.45 -7.48
C ARG A 123 -4.81 -10.96 -7.29
N GLN A 124 -5.00 -11.76 -8.34
CA GLN A 124 -4.70 -13.19 -8.29
C GLN A 124 -3.21 -13.43 -8.02
N LEU A 125 -2.32 -12.66 -8.64
CA LEU A 125 -0.87 -12.75 -8.43
C LEU A 125 -0.49 -12.35 -7.01
N GLU A 126 -1.04 -11.25 -6.49
CA GLU A 126 -0.84 -10.81 -5.10
C GLU A 126 -1.25 -11.91 -4.12
N ASN A 127 -2.47 -12.45 -4.26
CA ASN A 127 -2.94 -13.56 -3.42
C ASN A 127 -2.05 -14.81 -3.53
N LEU A 128 -1.60 -15.15 -4.75
CA LEU A 128 -0.71 -16.28 -4.97
C LEU A 128 0.65 -16.06 -4.30
N THR A 129 1.23 -14.87 -4.44
CA THR A 129 2.49 -14.49 -3.81
C THR A 129 2.38 -14.57 -2.29
N THR A 130 1.33 -14.00 -1.70
CA THR A 130 1.08 -14.10 -0.25
C THR A 130 0.93 -15.56 0.20
N THR A 131 0.24 -16.39 -0.59
CA THR A 131 0.08 -17.82 -0.30
C THR A 131 1.43 -18.55 -0.36
N VAL A 132 2.25 -18.27 -1.38
CA VAL A 132 3.58 -18.87 -1.55
C VAL A 132 4.51 -18.47 -0.41
N ASP A 133 4.48 -17.21 0.01
CA ASP A 133 5.28 -16.73 1.14
C ASP A 133 4.85 -17.41 2.45
N THR A 134 3.54 -17.54 2.67
CA THR A 134 2.99 -18.28 3.82
C THR A 134 3.43 -19.76 3.79
N LEU A 135 3.34 -20.42 2.63
CA LEU A 135 3.80 -21.80 2.48
C LEU A 135 5.30 -21.95 2.72
N HIS A 136 6.12 -21.03 2.21
CA HIS A 136 7.56 -21.04 2.48
C HIS A 136 7.86 -20.86 3.96
N ARG A 137 7.11 -19.99 4.66
CA ARG A 137 7.24 -19.79 6.10
C ARG A 137 6.89 -21.08 6.86
N ILE A 138 5.79 -21.73 6.51
CA ILE A 138 5.38 -23.03 7.07
C ILE A 138 6.46 -24.10 6.83
N ILE A 139 6.97 -24.24 5.59
CA ILE A 139 8.00 -25.24 5.26
C ILE A 139 9.28 -24.99 6.07
N ARG A 140 9.72 -23.74 6.19
CA ARG A 140 10.90 -23.37 6.99
C ARG A 140 10.68 -23.72 8.46
N MET A 141 9.52 -23.37 9.01
CA MET A 141 9.15 -23.71 10.39
C MET A 141 9.16 -25.23 10.62
N LEU A 142 8.55 -26.01 9.72
CA LEU A 142 8.54 -27.48 9.82
C LEU A 142 9.94 -28.09 9.76
N LYS A 143 10.82 -27.57 8.90
CA LYS A 143 12.22 -27.98 8.84
C LYS A 143 12.96 -27.70 10.15
N LEU A 144 12.75 -26.52 10.74
CA LEU A 144 13.34 -26.18 12.04
C LEU A 144 12.78 -27.05 13.17
N ILE A 145 11.48 -27.33 13.19
CA ILE A 145 10.86 -28.23 14.16
C ILE A 145 11.45 -29.65 14.03
N ALA A 146 11.58 -30.16 12.82
CA ALA A 146 12.19 -31.47 12.57
C ALA A 146 13.65 -31.51 13.06
N ARG A 147 14.43 -30.47 12.77
CA ARG A 147 15.82 -30.38 13.24
C ARG A 147 15.92 -30.25 14.76
N LEU A 148 15.01 -29.49 15.39
CA LEU A 148 14.94 -29.37 16.85
C LEU A 148 14.61 -30.72 17.49
N LYS A 149 13.67 -31.49 16.91
CA LYS A 149 13.34 -32.86 17.35
C LYS A 149 14.57 -33.77 17.28
N GLU A 150 15.35 -33.70 16.21
CA GLU A 150 16.58 -34.48 16.04
C GLU A 150 17.62 -34.15 17.10
N ILE A 151 17.88 -32.87 17.36
CA ILE A 151 18.88 -32.44 18.35
C ILE A 151 18.46 -32.85 19.78
N LEU A 152 17.19 -32.63 20.14
CA LEU A 152 16.69 -33.01 21.47
C LEU A 152 16.57 -34.54 21.64
N GLY A 153 16.21 -35.25 20.57
CA GLY A 153 16.15 -36.72 20.53
C GLY A 153 17.54 -37.36 20.62
N ALA A 154 18.53 -36.82 19.90
CA ALA A 154 19.92 -37.27 19.98
C ALA A 154 20.52 -37.00 21.38
N SER A 155 20.14 -35.89 22.02
CA SER A 155 20.57 -35.54 23.37
C SER A 155 19.90 -36.38 24.47
N SER A 156 18.73 -36.98 24.20
CA SER A 156 18.05 -37.95 25.09
C SER A 156 18.43 -39.42 24.80
N GLY A 157 19.08 -39.72 23.67
CA GLY A 157 19.39 -41.07 23.20
C GLY A 157 20.63 -41.73 23.80
N GLY A 158 21.09 -41.28 24.98
CA GLY A 158 22.28 -41.82 25.66
C GLY A 158 22.03 -42.92 26.69
N GLY A 159 20.78 -43.33 26.94
CA GLY A 159 20.51 -44.33 27.98
C GLY A 159 19.11 -44.94 27.91
N GLY A 160 19.06 -46.23 27.59
CA GLY A 160 17.93 -47.12 27.91
C GLY A 160 17.07 -47.53 26.72
N PHE A 161 17.35 -48.71 26.15
CA PHE A 161 16.46 -49.89 26.21
C PHE A 161 17.22 -51.14 25.70
N PRO A 162 17.38 -52.20 26.52
CA PRO A 162 17.65 -53.56 26.05
C PRO A 162 16.34 -54.29 25.70
N LEU A 163 16.46 -55.56 25.26
CA LEU A 163 15.45 -56.56 24.81
C LEU A 163 15.27 -56.53 23.27
N ASP A 164 15.55 -57.56 22.46
CA ASP A 164 15.51 -59.03 22.58
C ASP A 164 16.35 -59.60 21.40
N GLY A 165 17.36 -60.45 21.55
CA GLY A 165 17.21 -61.91 21.52
C GLY A 165 17.98 -62.58 20.35
N GLY A 166 19.21 -63.04 20.58
CA GLY A 166 19.79 -64.21 19.88
C GLY A 166 20.99 -64.04 18.93
N ARG A 167 22.23 -64.16 19.46
CA ARG A 167 23.23 -65.18 19.07
C ARG A 167 24.56 -64.99 19.80
N GLN A 168 25.13 -66.11 20.22
CA GLN A 168 26.25 -66.28 21.13
C GLN A 168 27.55 -66.61 20.37
N LEU A 169 28.70 -66.38 21.04
CA LEU A 169 30.04 -67.01 20.87
C LEU A 169 30.95 -66.42 19.76
N SER A 170 32.23 -66.05 19.93
CA SER A 170 33.28 -66.01 20.98
C SER A 170 34.39 -65.05 20.43
N SER A 171 35.31 -64.39 21.14
CA SER A 171 36.36 -64.90 22.04
C SER A 171 37.21 -63.74 22.66
N THR A 172 37.61 -63.93 23.92
CA THR A 172 38.90 -63.63 24.61
C THR A 172 39.56 -62.22 24.56
N GLN A 173 39.27 -61.38 25.58
CA GLN A 173 40.14 -60.70 26.61
C GLN A 173 41.63 -60.29 26.35
N PRO A 174 42.29 -59.42 27.18
CA PRO A 174 41.85 -58.22 27.94
C PRO A 174 42.90 -57.03 27.97
N ILE A 175 42.63 -56.00 28.81
CA ILE A 175 43.56 -55.12 29.60
C ILE A 175 43.75 -53.63 29.21
N SER A 176 43.24 -52.79 30.12
CA SER A 176 43.68 -51.48 30.69
C SER A 176 44.04 -50.26 29.83
N GLY A 177 43.43 -49.15 30.23
CA GLY A 177 43.84 -47.79 29.88
C GLY A 177 42.89 -46.74 30.43
N SER A 178 42.80 -46.66 31.76
CA SER A 178 42.02 -45.68 32.51
C SER A 178 42.46 -44.25 32.21
N GLY A 179 41.47 -43.37 32.01
CA GLY A 179 41.61 -41.93 32.21
C GLY A 179 41.18 -41.08 31.01
N ARG A 180 40.22 -40.18 31.27
CA ARG A 180 39.93 -38.96 30.49
C ARG A 180 38.90 -39.04 29.36
N GLN A 181 37.69 -39.50 29.67
CA GLN A 181 36.50 -39.24 28.84
C GLN A 181 35.29 -38.79 29.66
N VAL A 182 35.47 -37.84 30.57
CA VAL A 182 34.34 -37.24 31.34
C VAL A 182 34.11 -35.77 30.96
N GLY A 183 35.06 -35.12 30.26
CA GLY A 183 34.96 -33.69 29.90
C GLY A 183 34.46 -33.37 28.48
N LEU A 184 34.50 -34.32 27.52
CA LEU A 184 34.10 -34.04 26.13
C LEU A 184 32.59 -34.22 25.89
N THR A 185 31.90 -35.03 26.70
CA THR A 185 30.49 -35.38 26.51
C THR A 185 29.56 -34.28 27.03
N THR A 186 29.88 -33.67 28.18
CA THR A 186 29.08 -32.60 28.78
C THR A 186 29.11 -31.33 27.94
N GLY A 187 30.28 -30.92 27.45
CA GLY A 187 30.43 -29.73 26.60
C GLY A 187 29.70 -29.85 25.25
N ALA A 188 29.70 -31.05 24.65
CA ALA A 188 28.95 -31.33 23.43
C ALA A 188 27.43 -31.25 23.67
N ALA A 189 26.94 -31.84 24.78
CA ALA A 189 25.53 -31.76 25.15
C ALA A 189 25.06 -30.32 25.40
N THR A 190 25.87 -29.48 26.05
CA THR A 190 25.55 -28.06 26.26
C THR A 190 25.60 -27.24 24.97
N SER A 191 26.51 -27.56 24.05
CA SER A 191 26.57 -26.93 22.72
C SER A 191 25.34 -27.25 21.89
N ASP A 192 24.86 -28.49 21.93
CA ASP A 192 23.65 -28.92 21.24
C ASP A 192 22.39 -28.29 21.87
N LEU A 193 22.37 -28.09 23.20
CA LEU A 193 21.32 -27.31 23.87
C LEU A 193 21.33 -25.84 23.44
N ALA A 194 22.49 -25.23 23.25
CA ALA A 194 22.59 -23.85 22.77
C ALA A 194 22.08 -23.71 21.32
N LYS A 195 22.35 -24.69 20.45
CA LYS A 195 21.78 -24.76 19.09
C LYS A 195 20.27 -24.95 19.13
N ALA A 196 19.77 -25.83 19.99
CA ALA A 196 18.34 -26.07 20.17
C ALA A 196 17.60 -24.82 20.68
N ALA A 197 18.18 -24.10 21.63
CA ALA A 197 17.66 -22.83 22.11
C ALA A 197 17.54 -21.79 21.00
N LYS A 198 18.58 -21.66 20.16
CA LYS A 198 18.54 -20.75 19.00
C LYS A 198 17.43 -21.13 18.02
N MET A 199 17.33 -22.40 17.63
CA MET A 199 16.27 -22.87 16.73
C MET A 199 14.87 -22.63 17.30
N LEU A 200 14.69 -22.76 18.63
CA LEU A 200 13.42 -22.46 19.28
C LEU A 200 13.04 -20.98 19.17
N THR A 201 14.02 -20.09 19.32
CA THR A 201 13.83 -18.63 19.12
C THR A 201 13.50 -18.33 17.66
N ASP A 202 14.26 -18.88 16.71
CA ASP A 202 14.01 -18.73 15.28
C ASP A 202 12.61 -19.23 14.88
N ILE A 203 12.13 -20.34 15.45
CA ILE A 203 10.74 -20.83 15.25
C ILE A 203 9.71 -19.83 15.76
N ARG A 204 9.95 -19.19 16.92
CA ARG A 204 9.05 -18.20 17.50
C ARG A 204 9.04 -16.88 16.72
N GLU A 205 10.15 -16.52 16.11
CA GLU A 205 10.27 -15.36 15.22
C GLU A 205 9.53 -15.64 13.91
N LEU A 206 9.78 -16.78 13.24
CA LEU A 206 9.05 -17.20 12.03
C LEU A 206 7.53 -17.32 12.23
N ALA A 207 7.07 -17.61 13.45
CA ALA A 207 5.64 -17.63 13.78
C ALA A 207 5.02 -16.22 13.77
N ARG A 208 5.81 -15.19 14.12
CA ARG A 208 5.38 -13.78 14.19
C ARG A 208 5.66 -12.99 12.93
N GLU A 209 6.56 -13.46 12.08
CA GLU A 209 6.90 -12.82 10.81
C GLU A 209 5.72 -12.80 9.83
N GLY A 210 5.40 -11.66 9.24
CA GLY A 210 4.49 -11.51 8.08
C GLY A 210 3.07 -11.02 8.37
N ASP A 211 2.26 -10.90 7.32
CA ASP A 211 0.88 -10.38 7.36
C ASP A 211 -0.09 -11.48 7.83
N GLY A 212 -0.15 -11.66 9.16
CA GLY A 212 -1.01 -12.64 9.83
C GLY A 212 -0.23 -13.71 10.60
N ASP A 213 -0.75 -14.06 11.78
CA ASP A 213 -0.24 -15.16 12.61
C ASP A 213 -0.45 -16.51 11.89
N LEU A 214 0.49 -17.46 12.07
CA LEU A 214 0.32 -18.84 11.57
C LEU A 214 -0.64 -19.67 12.46
N ALA A 215 -1.15 -19.08 13.55
CA ALA A 215 -2.16 -19.69 14.41
C ALA A 215 -3.42 -20.07 13.61
N GLY A 216 -3.89 -21.31 13.79
CA GLY A 216 -5.02 -21.87 13.03
C GLY A 216 -4.62 -22.75 11.85
N VAL A 217 -3.33 -22.89 11.57
CA VAL A 217 -2.82 -23.92 10.65
C VAL A 217 -2.66 -25.24 11.42
N ASP A 218 -3.53 -26.23 11.16
CA ASP A 218 -3.59 -27.51 11.89
C ASP A 218 -2.24 -28.20 12.12
N ILE A 219 -1.37 -28.17 11.10
CA ILE A 219 -0.05 -28.81 11.15
C ILE A 219 0.85 -28.11 12.17
N ILE A 220 0.79 -26.78 12.27
CA ILE A 220 1.56 -25.97 13.22
C ILE A 220 0.97 -26.11 14.62
N ASP A 221 -0.35 -26.03 14.74
CA ASP A 221 -1.06 -26.17 16.02
C ASP A 221 -0.83 -27.54 16.67
N ARG A 222 -0.72 -28.60 15.86
CA ARG A 222 -0.32 -29.93 16.32
C ARG A 222 1.05 -29.92 16.99
N ASP A 223 2.03 -29.22 16.42
CA ASP A 223 3.40 -29.17 16.92
C ASP A 223 3.60 -28.08 18.01
N ALA A 224 2.68 -27.13 18.16
CA ALA A 224 2.75 -26.03 19.14
C ALA A 224 2.89 -26.50 20.60
N ARG A 225 2.15 -27.55 20.99
CA ARG A 225 2.26 -28.17 22.33
C ARG A 225 3.65 -28.76 22.55
N TRP A 226 4.19 -29.43 21.53
CA TRP A 226 5.53 -30.01 21.58
C TRP A 226 6.60 -28.93 21.67
N ILE A 227 6.51 -27.85 20.88
CA ILE A 227 7.44 -26.70 20.92
C ILE A 227 7.46 -26.07 22.33
N THR A 228 6.30 -25.89 22.94
CA THR A 228 6.19 -25.35 24.30
C THR A 228 6.81 -26.30 25.34
N GLY A 229 6.61 -27.62 25.17
CA GLY A 229 7.27 -28.65 25.96
C GLY A 229 8.79 -28.65 25.82
N ALA A 230 9.29 -28.61 24.58
CA ALA A 230 10.71 -28.54 24.24
C ALA A 230 11.38 -27.31 24.86
N GLY A 231 10.71 -26.15 24.86
CA GLY A 231 11.22 -24.96 25.54
C GLY A 231 11.32 -25.10 27.05
N ARG A 232 10.43 -25.86 27.69
CA ARG A 232 10.56 -26.16 29.13
C ARG A 232 11.70 -27.15 29.40
N ASP A 233 11.85 -28.15 28.55
CA ASP A 233 12.92 -29.16 28.66
C ASP A 233 14.32 -28.52 28.47
N ILE A 234 14.50 -27.68 27.44
CA ILE A 234 15.77 -26.97 27.22
C ILE A 234 16.14 -26.11 28.44
N ARG A 235 15.19 -25.38 29.03
CA ARG A 235 15.42 -24.59 30.24
C ARG A 235 15.77 -25.47 31.44
N ALA A 236 15.08 -26.58 31.62
CA ALA A 236 15.36 -27.51 32.72
C ALA A 236 16.78 -28.10 32.60
N ARG A 237 17.17 -28.54 31.40
CA ARG A 237 18.51 -29.05 31.12
C ARG A 237 19.59 -27.97 31.27
N ALA A 238 19.32 -26.74 30.84
CA ALA A 238 20.23 -25.61 31.03
C ALA A 238 20.40 -25.25 32.51
N ALA A 239 19.33 -25.28 33.31
CA ALA A 239 19.39 -25.07 34.75
C ALA A 239 20.21 -26.17 35.46
N ALA A 240 20.04 -27.43 35.07
CA ALA A 240 20.83 -28.55 35.61
C ALA A 240 22.31 -28.42 35.23
N ALA A 241 22.62 -28.12 33.97
CA ALA A 241 24.00 -27.91 33.50
C ALA A 241 24.67 -26.72 34.20
N LEU A 242 23.92 -25.64 34.45
CA LEU A 242 24.42 -24.47 35.15
C LEU A 242 24.77 -24.78 36.61
N ARG A 243 23.90 -25.51 37.33
CA ARG A 243 24.17 -25.96 38.70
C ARG A 243 25.38 -26.89 38.77
N ALA A 244 25.44 -27.89 37.90
CA ALA A 244 26.57 -28.81 37.84
C ALA A 244 27.89 -28.08 37.54
N GLY A 245 27.86 -27.11 36.62
CA GLY A 245 29.03 -26.27 36.33
C GLY A 245 29.46 -25.39 37.50
N MET A 246 28.52 -24.89 38.32
CA MET A 246 28.84 -24.17 39.56
C MET A 246 29.42 -25.09 40.63
N ASP A 247 28.83 -26.26 40.86
CA ASP A 247 29.32 -27.26 41.83
C ASP A 247 30.72 -27.76 41.46
N ALA A 248 31.00 -27.92 40.16
CA ALA A 248 32.31 -28.31 39.64
C ALA A 248 33.30 -27.14 39.53
N ALA A 249 32.90 -25.91 39.86
CA ALA A 249 33.67 -24.68 39.66
C ALA A 249 34.21 -24.50 38.23
N SER A 250 33.50 -25.03 37.23
CA SER A 250 33.91 -25.04 35.83
C SER A 250 33.38 -23.82 35.09
N GLN A 251 34.25 -22.83 34.87
CA GLN A 251 33.93 -21.63 34.10
C GLN A 251 33.42 -21.95 32.68
N ALA A 252 33.95 -23.00 32.07
CA ALA A 252 33.55 -23.42 30.73
C ALA A 252 32.09 -23.94 30.70
N GLU A 253 31.68 -24.73 31.70
CA GLU A 253 30.33 -25.29 31.78
C GLU A 253 29.29 -24.23 32.16
N VAL A 254 29.64 -23.33 33.08
CA VAL A 254 28.81 -22.16 33.43
C VAL A 254 28.61 -21.27 32.21
N GLY A 255 29.67 -20.95 31.47
CA GLY A 255 29.59 -20.16 30.24
C GLY A 255 28.73 -20.83 29.16
N ALA A 256 28.89 -22.15 28.98
CA ALA A 256 28.09 -22.92 28.02
C ALA A 256 26.59 -22.94 28.38
N ALA A 257 26.25 -23.08 29.66
CA ALA A 257 24.86 -23.06 30.12
C ALA A 257 24.24 -21.65 30.03
N LEU A 258 25.00 -20.58 30.34
CA LEU A 258 24.56 -19.20 30.16
C LEU A 258 24.33 -18.86 28.69
N GLN A 259 25.12 -19.42 27.76
CA GLN A 259 24.90 -19.26 26.32
C GLN A 259 23.53 -19.78 25.88
N VAL A 260 23.01 -20.84 26.52
CA VAL A 260 21.66 -21.34 26.24
C VAL A 260 20.61 -20.30 26.64
N TYR A 261 20.74 -19.67 27.81
CA TYR A 261 19.83 -18.61 28.26
C TYR A 261 19.93 -17.35 27.42
N TYR A 262 21.14 -17.00 26.95
CA TYR A 262 21.32 -15.92 25.99
C TYR A 262 20.56 -16.19 24.69
N ASN A 263 20.69 -17.38 24.12
CA ASN A 263 20.00 -17.75 22.88
C ASN A 263 18.46 -17.83 23.05
N LEU A 264 17.97 -18.07 24.27
CA LEU A 264 16.54 -18.02 24.60
C LEU A 264 16.00 -16.60 24.84
N GLY A 265 16.88 -15.59 24.95
CA GLY A 265 16.51 -14.21 25.30
C GLY A 265 16.20 -14.01 26.79
N GLU A 266 16.62 -14.93 27.67
CA GLU A 266 16.25 -14.97 29.10
C GLU A 266 17.48 -14.82 30.03
N LEU A 267 18.60 -14.33 29.52
CA LEU A 267 19.86 -14.28 30.26
C LEU A 267 19.77 -13.47 31.56
N THR A 268 19.14 -12.29 31.52
CA THR A 268 19.04 -11.40 32.68
C THR A 268 18.28 -12.06 33.83
N ALA A 269 17.09 -12.60 33.56
CA ALA A 269 16.29 -13.32 34.55
C ALA A 269 17.01 -14.56 35.10
N ALA A 270 17.75 -15.28 34.25
CA ALA A 270 18.52 -16.44 34.67
C ALA A 270 19.70 -16.04 35.59
N VAL A 271 20.46 -15.02 35.23
CA VAL A 271 21.58 -14.51 36.03
C VAL A 271 21.10 -13.94 37.36
N ASP A 272 20.03 -13.13 37.36
CA ASP A 272 19.46 -12.55 38.59
C ASP A 272 18.99 -13.64 39.57
N SER A 273 18.36 -14.69 39.04
CA SER A 273 17.97 -15.87 39.82
C SER A 273 19.17 -16.60 40.42
N GLN A 274 20.25 -16.77 39.65
CA GLN A 274 21.48 -17.41 40.16
C GLN A 274 22.22 -16.55 41.19
N VAL A 275 22.34 -15.24 40.96
CA VAL A 275 22.96 -14.31 41.91
C VAL A 275 22.17 -14.30 43.22
N SER A 276 20.83 -14.30 43.14
CA SER A 276 19.97 -14.37 44.32
C SER A 276 20.15 -15.70 45.08
N ALA A 277 20.28 -16.82 44.36
CA ALA A 277 20.51 -18.13 44.97
C ALA A 277 21.89 -18.23 45.66
N LEU A 278 22.95 -17.73 45.01
CA LEU A 278 24.29 -17.68 45.60
C LEU A 278 24.35 -16.74 46.80
N ALA A 279 23.68 -15.58 46.75
CA ALA A 279 23.59 -14.66 47.88
C ALA A 279 22.90 -15.32 49.07
N ALA A 280 21.80 -16.06 48.85
CA ALA A 280 21.13 -16.81 49.91
C ALA A 280 22.02 -17.91 50.50
N ALA A 281 22.69 -18.70 49.66
CA ALA A 281 23.61 -19.75 50.11
C ALA A 281 24.80 -19.19 50.90
N ALA A 282 25.36 -18.05 50.48
CA ALA A 282 26.43 -17.38 51.21
C ALA A 282 25.95 -16.89 52.59
N VAL A 283 24.75 -16.33 52.68
CA VAL A 283 24.14 -15.93 53.95
C VAL A 283 23.93 -17.13 54.88
N ASP A 284 23.48 -18.26 54.35
CA ASP A 284 23.27 -19.48 55.13
C ASP A 284 24.59 -20.10 55.59
N HIS A 285 25.62 -20.15 54.74
CA HIS A 285 26.96 -20.58 55.13
C HIS A 285 27.60 -19.66 56.19
N VAL A 286 27.42 -18.34 56.06
CA VAL A 286 27.87 -17.39 57.07
C VAL A 286 27.11 -17.58 58.38
N ARG A 287 25.79 -17.80 58.34
CA ARG A 287 24.99 -18.12 59.55
C ARG A 287 25.43 -19.43 60.20
N GLU A 288 25.69 -20.47 59.42
CA GLU A 288 26.15 -21.77 59.91
C GLU A 288 27.57 -21.70 60.50
N ALA A 289 28.45 -20.87 59.92
CA ALA A 289 29.79 -20.62 60.43
C ALA A 289 29.78 -19.74 61.70
N LEU A 290 28.83 -18.80 61.81
CA LEU A 290 28.62 -17.98 63.01
C LEU A 290 27.66 -18.62 64.04
N ASP A 291 27.27 -19.88 63.86
CA ASP A 291 26.42 -20.58 64.82
C ASP A 291 27.14 -20.66 66.18
N PRO A 292 26.56 -20.10 67.27
CA PRO A 292 27.19 -20.07 68.59
C PRO A 292 27.54 -21.45 69.13
N GLN A 293 26.90 -22.54 68.68
CA GLN A 293 27.27 -23.90 69.10
C GLN A 293 28.58 -24.37 68.44
N ARG A 294 28.83 -24.02 67.18
CA ARG A 294 30.10 -24.31 66.49
C ARG A 294 31.22 -23.39 66.96
N LEU A 295 30.91 -22.11 67.15
CA LEU A 295 31.85 -21.15 67.72
C LEU A 295 32.20 -21.50 69.17
N SER A 296 31.24 -21.97 69.97
CA SER A 296 31.48 -22.46 71.34
C SER A 296 32.21 -23.81 71.38
N GLN A 297 32.04 -24.71 70.40
CA GLN A 297 32.87 -25.92 70.29
C GLN A 297 34.32 -25.58 69.89
N ALA A 298 34.51 -24.64 68.97
CA ALA A 298 35.83 -24.16 68.57
C ALA A 298 36.55 -23.37 69.68
N MET A 299 35.81 -22.53 70.43
CA MET A 299 36.35 -21.79 71.59
C MET A 299 36.49 -22.67 72.84
N GLY A 300 35.59 -23.63 73.05
CA GLY A 300 35.62 -24.58 74.18
C GLY A 300 36.72 -25.65 74.06
N GLY A 301 37.25 -25.90 72.86
CA GLY A 301 38.41 -26.76 72.63
C GLY A 301 39.76 -26.13 73.02
N ALA A 302 39.81 -24.81 73.27
CA ALA A 302 41.03 -24.10 73.65
C ALA A 302 41.22 -23.93 75.17
N GLY A 303 40.29 -24.43 75.99
CA GLY A 303 40.26 -24.23 77.45
C GLY A 303 40.59 -25.45 78.32
N GLY A 304 41.09 -26.55 77.76
CA GLY A 304 41.34 -27.81 78.48
C GLY A 304 42.79 -28.27 78.42
N GLY A 305 43.71 -27.50 79.00
CA GLY A 305 45.14 -27.84 78.98
C GLY A 305 45.95 -27.03 79.99
N GLY A 306 45.55 -27.03 81.25
CA GLY A 306 46.30 -26.37 82.31
C GLY A 306 45.96 -26.90 83.71
N GLY A 307 46.86 -27.69 84.27
CA GLY A 307 47.05 -27.83 85.71
C GLY A 307 46.66 -29.18 86.32
N GLY A 308 47.65 -29.93 86.82
CA GLY A 308 47.40 -31.08 87.69
C GLY A 308 48.61 -31.96 87.98
N SER A 309 49.54 -31.43 88.79
CA SER A 309 50.55 -32.14 89.63
C SER A 309 51.76 -32.80 88.98
#